data_AF-A0A940S8B9-F1
#
_entry.id   AF-A0A940S8B9-F1
#
_cell.length_a   1.000
_cell.length_b   1.000
_cell.length_c   1.000
_cell.angle_alpha   90.00
_cell.angle_beta   90.00
_cell.angle_gamma   90.00
#
_symmetry.space_group_name_H-M   'P 1'
#
loop_
_entity.id
_entity.type
_entity.pdbx_description
1 polymer ?
#
loop_
_entity_poly.entity_id
_entity_poly.type
_entity_poly.pdbx_seq_one_letter_code
_entity_poly.pdbx_strand_id
1 'polypeptide(L)'
;MTRRGSLSLASAAALTGLAALTGCAVAQEPWPNLNDAEAQLRGALESLNRAPNRFGGHKAEAERLIRGALAEIETAKQSFR
;
A
#
# COMPACT_ATOMS: atom_id res chain seq x y z
N MET A 1 -6.22 -14.84 -75.88
CA MET A 1 -5.18 -15.60 -75.14
C MET A 1 -3.89 -14.82 -75.31
N THR A 2 -3.22 -14.22 -74.33
CA THR A 2 -2.88 -14.60 -72.95
C THR A 2 -2.74 -13.32 -72.09
N ARG A 3 -3.20 -13.39 -70.84
CA ARG A 3 -3.28 -12.28 -69.87
C ARG A 3 -2.08 -12.28 -68.93
N ARG A 4 -1.52 -11.08 -68.74
CA ARG A 4 -1.08 -10.43 -67.49
C ARG A 4 -0.07 -11.16 -66.59
N GLY A 5 1.08 -10.48 -66.45
CA GLY A 5 2.17 -10.82 -65.56
C GLY A 5 1.82 -10.78 -64.07
N SER A 6 2.62 -11.57 -63.36
CA SER A 6 2.68 -11.76 -61.92
C SER A 6 3.31 -10.55 -61.23
N LEU A 7 2.50 -9.77 -60.52
CA LEU A 7 2.95 -8.86 -59.46
C LEU A 7 2.65 -9.53 -58.13
N SER A 8 3.69 -10.06 -57.49
CA SER A 8 3.63 -10.61 -56.14
C SER A 8 3.49 -9.45 -55.15
N LEU A 9 2.30 -9.31 -54.57
CA LEU A 9 2.01 -8.37 -53.49
C LEU A 9 2.57 -8.93 -52.18
N ALA A 10 3.70 -8.37 -51.74
CA ALA A 10 4.20 -8.57 -50.38
C ALA A 10 3.30 -7.82 -49.39
N SER A 11 2.31 -8.50 -48.83
CA SER A 11 1.53 -8.01 -47.69
C SER A 11 2.31 -8.28 -46.40
N ALA A 12 3.07 -7.28 -45.93
CA ALA A 12 3.77 -7.32 -44.66
C ALA A 12 2.80 -7.02 -43.49
N ALA A 13 2.55 -8.08 -42.73
CA ALA A 13 2.24 -8.17 -41.30
C ALA A 13 1.68 -6.93 -40.57
N ALA A 14 0.44 -7.10 -40.10
CA ALA A 14 -0.18 -6.33 -39.03
C ALA A 14 0.70 -6.26 -37.78
N LEU A 15 1.12 -5.05 -37.40
CA LEU A 15 1.69 -4.78 -36.09
C LEU A 15 0.56 -4.41 -35.13
N THR A 16 0.08 -5.45 -34.45
CA THR A 16 -0.83 -5.45 -33.30
C THR A 16 -0.24 -4.59 -32.18
N GLY A 17 -0.57 -3.30 -32.18
CA GLY A 17 -0.29 -2.39 -31.08
C GLY A 17 -1.31 -2.51 -29.96
N LEU A 18 -1.37 -3.65 -29.26
CA LEU A 18 -1.94 -3.70 -27.91
C LEU A 18 -0.80 -3.43 -26.92
N ALA A 19 -0.48 -2.16 -26.71
CA ALA A 19 0.34 -1.75 -25.59
C ALA A 19 -0.43 -2.10 -24.32
N ALA A 20 0.07 -3.12 -23.63
CA ALA A 20 -0.45 -3.62 -22.38
C ALA A 20 -0.68 -2.47 -21.40
N LEU A 21 -1.93 -2.31 -20.92
CA LEU A 21 -2.18 -1.69 -19.64
C LEU A 21 -1.61 -2.63 -18.57
N THR A 22 -0.31 -2.56 -18.36
CA THR A 22 0.30 -3.01 -17.11
C THR A 22 -0.18 -2.05 -16.03
N GLY A 23 -1.39 -2.31 -15.53
CA GLY A 23 -1.86 -1.71 -14.29
C GLY A 23 -0.82 -2.04 -13.24
N CYS A 24 -0.20 -1.01 -12.68
CA CYS A 24 0.60 -1.14 -11.47
C CYS A 24 -0.33 -1.73 -10.41
N ALA A 25 -0.22 -3.04 -10.18
CA ALA A 25 -0.82 -3.66 -9.02
C ALA A 25 -0.11 -3.06 -7.81
N VAL A 26 -0.69 -1.98 -7.26
CA VAL A 26 -0.28 -1.50 -5.94
C VAL A 26 -0.56 -2.67 -5.02
N ALA A 27 0.47 -3.29 -4.47
CA ALA A 27 0.31 -4.29 -3.45
C ALA A 27 -0.33 -3.57 -2.26
N GLN A 28 -1.66 -3.64 -2.17
CA GLN A 28 -2.38 -3.05 -1.06
C GLN A 28 -1.90 -3.78 0.18
N GLU A 29 -1.29 -3.05 1.11
CA GLU A 29 -0.82 -3.65 2.34
C GLU A 29 -2.00 -4.36 3.03
N PRO A 30 -1.77 -5.57 3.56
CA PRO A 30 -2.77 -6.23 4.38
C PRO A 30 -3.16 -5.28 5.53
N TRP A 31 -4.46 -5.12 5.75
CA TRP A 31 -5.05 -4.37 6.88
C TRP A 31 -4.83 -2.83 6.84
N PRO A 32 -5.32 -2.13 5.81
CA PRO A 32 -5.14 -0.67 5.70
C PRO A 32 -5.60 0.09 6.95
N ASN A 33 -6.75 -0.29 7.51
CA ASN A 33 -7.29 0.33 8.72
C ASN A 33 -6.41 0.10 9.96
N LEU A 34 -5.75 -1.06 10.08
CA LEU A 34 -4.84 -1.33 11.20
C LEU A 34 -3.53 -0.57 11.03
N ASN A 35 -3.04 -0.40 9.80
CA ASN A 35 -1.85 0.39 9.52
C ASN A 35 -2.09 1.87 9.81
N ASP A 36 -3.27 2.40 9.44
CA ASP A 36 -3.68 3.76 9.77
C ASP A 36 -3.78 3.96 11.29
N ALA A 37 -4.39 3.01 12.01
CA ALA A 37 -4.47 3.06 13.47
C ALA A 37 -3.08 3.02 14.14
N GLU A 38 -2.19 2.14 13.67
CA GLU A 38 -0.81 2.03 14.14
C GLU A 38 -0.05 3.35 13.93
N ALA A 39 -0.20 3.99 12.76
CA ALA A 39 0.44 5.27 12.45
C ALA A 39 -0.07 6.40 13.37
N GLN A 40 -1.38 6.48 13.60
CA GLN A 40 -1.98 7.47 14.48
C GLN A 40 -1.52 7.29 15.94
N LEU A 41 -1.47 6.06 16.44
CA LEU A 41 -1.00 5.76 17.79
C LEU A 41 0.48 6.12 17.98
N ARG A 42 1.33 5.84 16.98
CA ARG A 42 2.74 6.26 17.01
C ARG A 42 2.88 7.78 17.04
N GLY A 43 2.11 8.50 16.23
CA GLY A 43 2.08 9.97 16.24
C GLY A 43 1.60 10.56 17.58
N ALA A 44 0.59 9.93 18.19
CA ALA A 44 0.11 10.30 19.52
C ALA A 44 1.19 10.08 20.59
N LEU A 45 1.90 8.96 20.56
CA LEU A 45 2.99 8.66 21.48
C LEU A 45 4.13 9.69 21.37
N GLU A 46 4.51 10.06 20.15
CA GLU A 46 5.53 11.07 19.91
C GLU A 46 5.10 12.44 20.45
N SER A 47 3.84 12.81 20.21
CA SER A 47 3.26 14.07 20.70
C SER A 47 3.22 14.10 22.23
N LEU A 48 2.86 12.99 22.88
CA LEU A 48 2.90 12.85 24.33
C LEU A 48 4.32 12.95 24.88
N ASN A 49 5.29 12.28 24.24
CA ASN A 49 6.70 12.34 24.66
C ASN A 49 7.22 13.78 24.65
N ARG A 50 6.84 14.58 23.65
CA ARG A 50 7.17 16.02 23.54
C ARG A 50 6.40 16.90 24.53
N ALA A 51 5.27 16.45 25.06
CA ALA A 51 4.48 17.22 26.00
C ALA A 51 5.20 17.33 27.37
N PRO A 52 5.14 18.50 28.04
CA PRO A 52 5.69 18.67 29.38
C PRO A 52 5.05 17.71 30.40
N ASN A 53 5.83 17.23 31.38
CA ASN A 53 5.36 16.32 32.44
C ASN A 53 4.48 17.00 33.51
N ARG A 54 3.61 17.94 33.14
CA ARG A 54 2.79 18.72 34.09
C ARG A 54 1.44 18.08 34.44
N PHE A 55 1.13 16.93 33.85
CA PHE A 55 -0.20 16.29 33.97
C PHE A 55 -0.29 15.21 35.05
N GLY A 56 0.48 15.32 36.14
CA GLY A 56 0.26 14.49 37.35
C GLY A 56 0.26 12.97 37.13
N GLY A 57 1.08 12.44 36.21
CA GLY A 57 1.13 11.00 35.89
C GLY A 57 0.19 10.54 34.77
N HIS A 58 -0.76 11.36 34.32
CA HIS A 58 -1.65 11.02 33.19
C HIS A 58 -0.90 10.78 31.88
N LYS A 59 0.24 11.45 31.68
CA LYS A 59 1.11 11.21 30.53
C LYS A 59 1.65 9.79 30.53
N ALA A 60 2.16 9.31 31.66
CA ALA A 60 2.69 7.95 31.78
C ALA A 60 1.60 6.90 31.54
N GLU A 61 0.38 7.16 32.04
CA GLU A 61 -0.76 6.26 31.80
C GLU A 61 -1.20 6.26 30.33
N ALA A 62 -1.24 7.44 29.68
CA ALA A 62 -1.54 7.53 28.26
C ALA A 62 -0.49 6.80 27.41
N GLU A 63 0.80 6.96 27.72
CA GLU A 63 1.88 6.23 27.06
C GLU A 63 1.73 4.71 27.25
N ARG A 64 1.37 4.25 28.45
CA ARG A 64 1.13 2.83 28.74
C ARG A 64 -0.01 2.26 27.90
N LEU A 65 -1.13 2.98 27.84
CA LEU A 65 -2.32 2.57 27.06
C LEU A 65 -2.02 2.52 25.56
N ILE A 66 -1.34 3.54 25.03
CA ILE A 66 -0.99 3.61 23.60
C ILE A 66 -0.03 2.47 23.22
N ARG A 67 0.97 2.18 24.07
CA ARG A 67 1.88 1.03 23.85
C ARG A 67 1.13 -0.31 23.89
N GLY A 68 0.16 -0.46 24.78
CA GLY A 68 -0.71 -1.64 24.82
C GLY A 68 -1.50 -1.82 23.52
N ALA A 69 -2.14 -0.76 23.03
CA ALA A 69 -2.89 -0.80 21.78
C ALA A 69 -2.01 -1.15 20.57
N LEU A 70 -0.78 -0.62 20.51
CA LEU A 70 0.19 -0.97 19.46
C LEU A 70 0.53 -2.47 19.49
N ALA A 71 0.76 -3.04 20.68
CA ALA A 71 1.04 -4.47 20.82
C ALA A 71 -0.15 -5.36 20.40
N GLU A 72 -1.38 -4.94 20.68
CA GLU A 72 -2.59 -5.64 20.23
C GLU A 72 -2.74 -5.60 18.71
N ILE A 73 -2.47 -4.45 18.07
CA ILE A 73 -2.49 -4.33 16.61
C ILE A 73 -1.44 -5.23 15.96
N GLU A 74 -0.22 -5.25 16.50
CA GLU A 74 0.84 -6.16 16.01
C GLU A 74 0.43 -7.63 16.15
N THR A 75 -0.16 -8.01 17.28
CA THR A 75 -0.69 -9.36 17.52
C THR A 75 -1.80 -9.71 16.53
N ALA A 76 -2.74 -8.79 16.27
CA ALA A 76 -3.80 -8.98 15.30
C ALA A 76 -3.22 -9.19 13.89
N LYS A 77 -2.30 -8.32 13.46
CA LYS A 77 -1.64 -8.44 12.14
C LYS A 77 -0.89 -9.76 11.97
N GLN A 78 -0.30 -10.31 13.04
CA GLN A 78 0.37 -11.61 13.04
C GLN A 78 -0.61 -12.79 13.02
N SER A 79 -1.74 -12.67 13.70
CA SER A 79 -2.74 -13.74 13.80
C SER A 79 -3.47 -14.03 12.47
N PHE A 80 -3.51 -13.05 11.58
CA PHE A 80 -4.13 -13.18 10.25
C PHE A 80 -3.11 -13.15 9.10
N ARG A 81 -1.84 -13.43 9.40
CA ARG A 81 -0.73 -13.49 8.43
C ARG A 81 -0.54 -14.90 7.90
#